data_AF-A0AAF0ID87-F1
#
_entry.id   AF-A0AAF0ID87-F1
#
_cell.length_a   1.000
_cell.length_b   1.000
_cell.length_c   1.000
_cell.angle_alpha   90.00
_cell.angle_beta   90.00
_cell.angle_gamma   90.00
#
_symmetry.space_group_name_H-M   'P 1'
#
loop_
_entity.id
_entity.type
_entity.pdbx_description
1 polymer ?
#
loop_
_entity_poly.entity_id
_entity_poly.type
_entity_poly.pdbx_seq_one_letter_code
_entity_poly.pdbx_strand_id
1 'polypeptide(L)'
;MYGVSDIYYAAEEYDFQFSLVEFLFDTYGERRAVKILSNLKKPVERYALRVNTLKTTAGEVKDKLKAQDVEVLEDETFNDVIYIKVRGPNPIRVSNKIIVADKFRR
;
A
#
# COMPACT_ATOMS: atom_id res chain seq x y z
N MET A 1 16.44 24.52 0.95
CA MET A 1 16.64 23.83 2.24
C MET A 1 15.29 23.89 2.93
N TYR A 2 14.62 22.75 3.09
CA TYR A 2 13.30 22.68 3.73
C TYR A 2 13.45 23.00 5.22
N GLY A 3 12.42 23.55 5.85
CA GLY A 3 12.47 23.81 7.27
C GLY A 3 12.59 22.49 8.02
N VAL A 4 13.49 22.41 8.99
CA VAL A 4 13.56 21.27 9.92
C VAL A 4 12.18 20.98 10.53
N SER A 5 11.40 22.04 10.77
CA SER A 5 10.01 21.95 11.22
C SER A 5 9.11 21.16 10.27
N ASP A 6 9.24 21.34 8.95
CA ASP A 6 8.38 20.69 7.95
C ASP A 6 8.61 19.17 7.94
N ILE A 7 9.86 18.76 8.13
CA ILE A 7 10.26 17.35 8.24
C ILE A 7 9.68 16.72 9.52
N TYR A 8 9.75 17.43 10.64
CA TYR A 8 9.13 16.96 11.90
C TYR A 8 7.61 16.82 11.76
N TYR A 9 6.93 17.81 11.19
CA TYR A 9 5.48 17.73 10.96
C TYR A 9 5.11 16.55 10.07
N ALA A 10 5.83 16.32 8.98
CA ALA A 10 5.58 15.18 8.10
C ALA A 10 5.88 13.84 8.78
N ALA A 11 6.91 13.76 9.62
CA ALA A 11 7.24 12.55 10.36
C ALA A 11 6.14 12.16 11.37
N GLU A 12 5.59 13.15 12.09
CA GLU A 12 4.46 12.92 13.01
C GLU A 12 3.17 12.58 12.25
N GLU A 13 2.79 13.40 11.26
CA GLU A 13 1.53 13.24 10.50
C GLU A 13 1.44 11.88 9.80
N TYR A 14 2.55 11.45 9.19
CA TYR A 14 2.61 10.18 8.48
C TYR A 14 3.19 9.04 9.32
N ASP A 15 3.47 9.23 10.61
CA ASP A 15 3.97 8.18 11.52
C ASP A 15 5.13 7.37 10.87
N PHE A 16 6.18 8.09 10.50
CA PHE A 16 7.44 7.57 9.98
C PHE A 16 8.61 8.15 10.79
N GLN A 17 9.75 7.45 10.78
CA GLN A 17 10.95 7.96 11.44
C GLN A 17 11.45 9.26 10.77
N PHE A 18 11.84 10.24 11.59
CA PHE A 18 12.35 11.53 11.12
C PHE A 18 13.44 11.38 10.06
N SER A 19 14.43 10.51 10.29
CA SER A 19 15.56 10.29 9.37
C SER A 19 15.11 9.76 8.00
N LEU A 20 14.05 8.97 7.93
CA LEU A 20 13.48 8.52 6.68
C LEU A 20 12.79 9.67 5.93
N VAL A 21 12.05 10.51 6.66
CA VAL A 21 11.38 11.68 6.06
C VAL A 21 12.40 12.69 5.56
N GLU A 22 13.43 12.98 6.35
CA GLU A 22 14.57 13.82 5.96
C GLU A 22 15.22 13.30 4.68
N PHE A 23 15.57 12.01 4.65
CA PHE A 23 16.13 11.36 3.45
C PHE A 23 15.22 11.51 2.22
N LEU A 24 13.91 11.33 2.37
CA LEU A 24 12.96 11.47 1.26
C LEU A 24 12.83 12.92 0.79
N PHE A 25 12.87 13.89 1.72
CA PHE A 25 12.82 15.32 1.40
C PHE A 25 14.08 15.74 0.64
N ASP A 26 15.24 15.29 1.07
CA ASP A 26 16.52 15.59 0.42
C ASP A 26 16.64 14.92 -0.95
N THR A 27 16.14 13.69 -1.08
CA THR A 27 16.27 12.90 -2.32
C THR A 27 15.25 13.30 -3.39
N TYR A 28 14.00 13.55 -3.00
CA TYR A 28 12.88 13.71 -3.93
C TYR A 28 12.23 15.08 -3.89
N GLY A 29 12.60 15.93 -2.92
CA GLY A 29 11.94 17.18 -2.60
C GLY A 29 10.63 16.99 -1.84
N GLU A 30 10.30 17.94 -0.99
CA GLU A 30 9.14 17.95 -0.08
C GLU A 30 7.84 17.48 -0.75
N ARG A 31 7.41 18.13 -1.85
CA ARG A 31 6.14 17.81 -2.52
C ARG A 31 6.05 16.33 -2.93
N ARG A 32 7.15 15.76 -3.42
CA ARG A 32 7.17 14.35 -3.86
C ARG A 32 7.32 13.41 -2.68
N ALA A 33 8.11 13.78 -1.67
CA ALA A 33 8.24 13.04 -0.43
C ALA A 33 6.89 12.88 0.28
N VAL A 34 6.13 13.97 0.46
CA VAL A 34 4.78 13.96 1.04
C VAL A 34 3.83 13.04 0.25
N LYS A 35 3.91 13.06 -1.09
CA LYS A 35 3.11 12.16 -1.94
C LYS A 35 3.51 10.68 -1.77
N ILE A 36 4.79 10.39 -1.56
CA ILE A 36 5.27 9.02 -1.28
C ILE A 36 4.74 8.56 0.08
N LEU A 37 4.95 9.35 1.13
CA LEU A 37 4.52 9.02 2.50
C LEU A 37 3.01 8.76 2.58
N SER A 38 2.21 9.65 2.00
CA SER A 38 0.74 9.51 1.95
C SER A 38 0.26 8.29 1.16
N ASN A 39 0.98 7.86 0.12
CA ASN A 39 0.64 6.65 -0.63
C ASN A 39 1.08 5.37 0.06
N LEU A 40 2.20 5.38 0.79
CA LEU A 40 2.66 4.22 1.56
C LEU A 40 1.73 3.86 2.72
N LYS A 41 0.98 4.83 3.26
CA LYS A 41 -0.07 4.57 4.26
C LYS A 41 -1.37 4.04 3.67
N LYS A 42 -1.51 4.00 2.34
CA LYS A 42 -2.69 3.47 1.66
C LYS A 42 -2.38 2.08 1.12
N PRO A 43 -3.34 1.14 1.18
CA PRO A 43 -3.25 -0.08 0.40
C PRO A 43 -3.03 0.24 -1.08
N VAL A 44 -2.26 -0.59 -1.77
CA VAL A 44 -2.10 -0.48 -3.23
C VAL A 44 -3.46 -0.63 -3.91
N GLU A 45 -3.72 0.13 -4.97
CA GLU A 45 -4.97 0.03 -5.73
C GLU A 45 -5.07 -1.29 -6.51
N ARG A 46 -3.91 -1.83 -6.91
CA ARG A 46 -3.76 -3.04 -7.71
C ARG A 46 -2.73 -3.95 -7.06
N TYR A 47 -3.15 -5.15 -6.68
CA TYR A 47 -2.26 -6.18 -6.17
C TYR A 47 -1.72 -7.01 -7.33
N ALA A 48 -0.45 -6.83 -7.65
CA ALA A 48 0.22 -7.55 -8.75
C ALA A 48 0.57 -8.98 -8.33
N LEU A 49 0.19 -9.95 -9.15
CA LEU A 49 0.52 -11.35 -8.98
C LEU A 49 1.22 -11.87 -10.22
N ARG A 50 2.32 -12.58 -10.03
CA ARG A 50 2.97 -13.31 -11.10
C ARG A 50 2.35 -14.70 -11.24
N VAL A 51 1.94 -15.03 -12.45
CA VAL A 51 1.42 -16.33 -12.85
C VAL A 51 2.58 -17.27 -13.10
N ASN A 52 2.50 -18.48 -12.54
CA ASN A 52 3.47 -19.51 -12.80
C ASN A 52 3.20 -20.17 -14.16
N THR A 53 3.82 -19.64 -15.22
CA THR A 53 3.66 -20.09 -16.61
C THR A 53 4.17 -21.50 -16.89
N LEU A 54 4.94 -22.10 -15.97
CA LEU A 54 5.29 -23.52 -16.04
C LEU A 54 4.11 -24.45 -15.74
N LYS A 55 3.04 -23.92 -15.13
CA LYS A 55 1.88 -24.70 -14.69
C LYS A 55 0.57 -24.29 -15.36
N THR A 56 0.42 -23.04 -15.78
CA THR A 56 -0.85 -22.48 -16.26
C THR A 56 -0.63 -21.14 -16.96
N THR A 57 -1.60 -20.63 -17.72
CA THR A 57 -1.52 -19.30 -18.36
C THR A 57 -2.23 -18.22 -17.55
N ALA A 58 -1.92 -16.93 -17.82
CA ALA A 58 -2.61 -15.83 -17.16
C ALA A 58 -4.13 -15.81 -17.42
N GLY A 59 -4.55 -16.15 -18.65
CA GLY A 59 -5.96 -16.30 -19.01
C GLY A 59 -6.66 -17.38 -18.20
N GLU A 60 -6.06 -18.56 -18.05
CA GLU A 60 -6.63 -19.65 -17.24
C GLU A 60 -6.76 -19.26 -15.76
N VAL A 61 -5.78 -18.54 -15.21
CA VAL A 61 -5.85 -18.05 -13.82
C VAL A 61 -6.95 -17.02 -13.67
N LYS A 62 -7.06 -16.08 -14.61
CA LYS A 62 -8.13 -15.07 -14.64
C LYS A 62 -9.50 -15.71 -14.68
N ASP A 63 -9.70 -16.71 -15.54
CA ASP A 63 -10.99 -17.42 -15.65
C ASP A 63 -11.35 -18.12 -14.35
N LYS A 64 -10.39 -18.79 -13.70
CA LYS A 64 -10.59 -19.43 -12.38
C LYS A 64 -10.92 -18.43 -11.28
N LEU A 65 -10.23 -17.29 -11.24
CA LEU A 65 -10.48 -16.23 -10.25
C LEU A 65 -11.82 -15.54 -10.49
N LYS A 66 -12.19 -15.31 -11.76
CA LYS A 66 -13.49 -14.76 -12.14
C LYS A 66 -14.64 -15.69 -11.74
N ALA A 67 -14.46 -17.01 -11.85
CA ALA A 67 -15.42 -18.00 -11.36
C ALA A 67 -15.62 -17.94 -9.81
N GLN A 68 -14.70 -17.30 -9.09
CA GLN A 68 -14.76 -17.05 -7.65
C GLN A 68 -15.19 -15.60 -7.31
N ASP A 69 -15.75 -14.85 -8.27
CA ASP A 69 -16.14 -13.44 -8.12
C ASP A 69 -14.97 -12.50 -7.77
N VAL A 70 -13.75 -12.86 -8.16
CA VAL A 70 -12.56 -12.00 -8.03
C VAL A 70 -12.32 -11.28 -9.37
N GLU A 71 -12.36 -9.95 -9.32
CA GLU A 71 -12.09 -9.10 -10.49
C GLU A 71 -10.58 -9.02 -10.74
N VAL A 72 -10.14 -9.45 -11.93
CA VAL A 72 -8.75 -9.53 -12.33
C VAL A 72 -8.52 -8.86 -13.67
N LEU A 73 -7.45 -8.06 -13.76
CA LEU A 73 -6.97 -7.45 -14.98
C LEU A 73 -5.65 -8.11 -15.39
N GLU A 74 -5.40 -8.27 -16.68
CA GLU A 74 -4.08 -8.68 -17.19
C GLU A 74 -3.18 -7.45 -17.30
N ASP A 75 -1.87 -7.64 -17.13
CA ASP A 75 -0.91 -6.59 -17.42
C ASP A 75 -0.66 -6.49 -18.95
N GLU A 76 -0.61 -5.26 -19.47
CA GLU A 76 -0.44 -5.01 -20.91
C GLU A 76 1.01 -5.21 -21.38
N THR A 77 1.97 -5.19 -20.45
CA THR A 77 3.40 -5.30 -20.74
C THR A 77 3.93 -6.72 -20.46
N PHE A 78 3.43 -7.37 -19.41
CA PHE A 78 3.91 -8.65 -18.92
C PHE A 78 2.83 -9.74 -18.99
N ASN A 79 3.01 -10.67 -19.93
CA ASN A 79 2.08 -11.78 -20.15
C ASN A 79 1.95 -12.76 -18.96
N ASP A 80 2.84 -12.69 -17.97
CA ASP A 80 2.80 -13.49 -16.75
C ASP A 80 2.34 -12.70 -15.52
N VAL A 81 1.80 -11.49 -15.67
CA VAL A 81 1.31 -10.67 -14.54
C VAL A 81 -0.19 -10.41 -14.65
N ILE A 82 -0.86 -10.56 -13.52
CA ILE A 82 -2.27 -10.18 -13.34
C ILE A 82 -2.42 -9.25 -12.14
N TYR A 83 -3.43 -8.39 -12.16
CA TYR A 83 -3.77 -7.47 -11.09
C TYR A 83 -5.12 -7.80 -10.49
N ILE A 84 -5.17 -7.88 -9.16
CA ILE A 84 -6.42 -7.90 -8.41
C ILE A 84 -6.71 -6.48 -7.94
N LYS A 85 -7.92 -5.98 -8.20
CA LYS A 85 -8.35 -4.66 -7.71
C LYS A 85 -8.61 -4.71 -6.21
N VAL A 86 -7.91 -3.87 -5.45
CA VAL A 86 -8.12 -3.77 -4.00
C VAL A 86 -9.34 -2.90 -3.73
N ARG A 87 -10.35 -3.47 -3.05
CA ARG A 87 -11.54 -2.72 -2.60
C ARG A 87 -11.26 -2.13 -1.22
N GLY A 88 -11.46 -0.82 -1.08
CA GLY A 88 -11.26 -0.11 0.18
C GLY A 88 -11.05 1.39 -0.01
N PRO A 89 -10.61 2.11 1.03
CA PRO A 89 -10.40 1.61 2.40
C PRO A 89 -11.73 1.15 3.03
N ASN A 90 -11.70 0.14 3.90
CA ASN A 90 -12.86 -0.28 4.69
C ASN A 90 -12.72 0.30 6.10
N PRO A 91 -13.09 1.58 6.33
CA PRO A 91 -12.85 2.24 7.60
C PRO A 91 -13.62 1.50 8.69
N ILE A 92 -12.90 1.03 9.70
CA ILE A 92 -13.52 0.47 10.89
C ILE A 92 -14.18 1.65 11.61
N ARG A 93 -15.51 1.58 11.82
CA ARG A 93 -16.21 2.56 12.63
C ARG A 93 -15.67 2.47 14.05
N VAL A 94 -14.94 3.50 14.46
CA VAL A 94 -14.45 3.62 15.83
C VAL A 94 -15.66 3.80 16.74
N SER A 95 -15.97 2.80 17.56
CA SER A 95 -16.96 2.92 18.63
C SER A 95 -16.32 3.68 19.79
N ASN A 96 -17.09 4.44 20.57
CA ASN A 96 -16.63 5.15 21.79
C ASN A 96 -16.10 4.21 22.90
N LYS A 97 -15.98 2.91 22.64
CA LYS A 97 -15.45 1.92 23.57
C LYS A 97 -13.95 1.77 23.35
N ILE A 98 -13.18 2.22 24.34
CA ILE A 98 -11.75 1.99 24.42
C ILE A 98 -11.54 0.55 24.89
N ILE A 99 -10.99 -0.31 24.04
CA ILE A 99 -10.52 -1.64 24.44
C ILE A 99 -9.05 -1.49 24.84
N VAL A 100 -8.77 -1.50 26.14
CA VAL A 100 -7.40 -1.55 26.67
C VAL A 100 -6.97 -3.01 26.69
N ALA A 101 -6.13 -3.40 25.73
CA ALA A 101 -5.49 -4.71 25.74
C ALA A 101 -4.25 -4.65 26.64
N ASP A 102 -4.37 -5.15 27.87
CA ASP A 102 -3.23 -5.34 28.76
C ASP A 102 -2.41 -6.55 28.28
N LYS A 103 -1.47 -6.29 27.36
CA LYS A 103 -0.50 -7.30 26.93
C LYS A 103 0.57 -7.41 28.01
N PHE A 104 0.39 -8.33 28.95
CA PHE A 104 1.48 -8.83 29.77
C PHE A 104 2.60 -9.36 28.84
N ARG A 105 3.74 -8.67 28.82
CA ARG A 105 4.99 -9.19 28.24
C ARG A 105 5.42 -10.42 29.04
N ARG A 106 5.66 -11.54 28.35
CA ARG A 106 6.58 -12.60 28.79
C ARG A 106 7.89 -12.45 28.04
#